data_AF-A0A7Y0L795-F1
#
_entry.id   AF-A0A7Y0L795-F1
#
_cell.length_a   1.000
_cell.length_b   1.000
_cell.length_c   1.000
_cell.angle_alpha   90.00
_cell.angle_beta   90.00
_cell.angle_gamma   90.00
#
_symmetry.space_group_name_H-M   'P 1'
#
loop_
_entity.id
_entity.type
_entity.pdbx_description
1 polymer ?
#
loop_
_entity_poly.entity_id
_entity_poly.type
_entity_poly.pdbx_seq_one_letter_code
_entity_poly.pdbx_strand_id
1 'polypeptide(L)' 'MFPEHNHRYRKAAADYTGLPLDHPVVVRLAAQAAVAADAAALTFLRERGPRPAPAERDWGGS' A
#
# COMPACT_ATOMS: atom_id res chain seq x y z
N MET A 1 6.98 -6.25 -5.48
CA MET A 1 5.82 -5.39 -5.72
C MET A 1 4.92 -6.08 -6.73
N PHE A 2 3.64 -6.28 -6.43
CA PHE A 2 2.70 -6.92 -7.38
C PHE A 2 2.53 -6.03 -8.64
N PRO A 3 2.50 -6.61 -9.85
CA PRO A 3 2.35 -5.86 -11.10
C PRO A 3 1.13 -4.93 -11.10
N GLU A 4 0.05 -5.35 -10.44
CA GLU A 4 -1.22 -4.64 -10.35
C GLU A 4 -1.15 -3.33 -9.56
N HIS A 5 -0.34 -3.26 -8.50
CA HIS A 5 -0.14 -2.02 -7.73
C HIS A 5 0.55 -0.95 -8.57
N ASN A 6 1.50 -1.36 -9.43
CA ASN A 6 2.22 -0.43 -10.28
C ASN A 6 1.28 0.20 -11.32
N HIS A 7 0.30 -0.55 -11.84
CA HIS A 7 -0.66 -0.02 -12.81
C HIS A 7 -1.54 1.10 -12.24
N ARG A 8 -2.06 0.96 -11.00
CA ARG A 8 -2.89 2.00 -10.37
C ARG A 8 -2.10 3.30 -10.16
N TYR A 9 -0.86 3.21 -9.70
CA TYR A 9 -0.01 4.39 -9.54
C TYR A 9 0.39 5.03 -10.87
N ARG A 10 0.61 4.24 -11.92
CA ARG A 10 0.83 4.78 -13.28
C ARG A 10 -0.38 5.53 -13.80
N LYS A 11 -1.59 5.02 -13.57
CA LYS A 11 -2.83 5.73 -13.94
C LYS A 11 -2.94 7.08 -13.22
N ALA A 12 -2.77 7.09 -11.90
CA ALA A 12 -2.81 8.34 -11.13
C ALA A 12 -1.72 9.35 -11.55
N ALA A 13 -0.50 8.88 -11.83
CA ALA A 13 0.58 9.73 -12.31
C ALA A 13 0.33 10.24 -13.74
N ALA A 14 -0.27 9.44 -14.62
CA ALA A 14 -0.69 9.88 -15.95
C ALA A 14 -1.80 10.94 -15.86
N ASP A 15 -2.81 10.74 -15.01
CA ASP A 15 -3.89 11.71 -14.80
C ASP A 15 -3.35 13.05 -14.24
N TYR A 16 -2.35 13.00 -13.35
CA TYR A 16 -1.71 14.20 -12.79
C TYR A 16 -0.82 14.95 -13.81
N THR A 17 -0.09 14.23 -14.65
CA THR A 17 0.89 14.82 -15.58
C THR A 17 0.32 15.10 -16.98
N GLY A 18 -0.82 14.51 -17.33
CA GLY A 18 -1.35 14.52 -18.69
C GLY A 18 -0.53 13.69 -19.69
N LEU A 19 0.38 12.83 -19.23
CA LEU A 19 1.29 12.05 -20.06
C LEU A 19 0.83 10.58 -20.20
N PRO A 20 1.24 9.87 -21.27
CA PRO A 20 0.95 8.45 -21.44
C PRO A 20 1.46 7.55 -20.29
N LEU A 21 0.81 6.41 -20.07
CA LEU A 21 1.13 5.46 -18.99
C LEU A 21 2.54 4.86 -19.05
N ASP A 22 3.11 4.77 -20.25
CA ASP A 22 4.45 4.28 -20.55
C ASP A 22 5.50 5.39 -20.58
N HIS A 23 5.08 6.66 -20.42
CA HIS A 23 5.99 7.78 -20.40
C HIS A 23 6.98 7.66 -19.22
N PRO A 24 8.29 7.87 -19.41
CA PRO A 24 9.31 7.67 -18.37
C PRO A 24 9.03 8.43 -17.06
N VAL A 25 8.49 9.64 -17.17
CA VAL A 25 8.11 10.47 -16.00
C VAL A 25 6.98 9.81 -15.20
N VAL A 26 5.96 9.26 -15.86
CA VAL A 26 4.83 8.58 -15.22
C VAL A 26 5.32 7.31 -14.52
N VAL A 27 6.16 6.52 -15.19
CA VAL A 27 6.75 5.31 -14.61
C VAL A 27 7.57 5.64 -13.35
N ARG A 28 8.38 6.70 -13.39
CA ARG A 28 9.19 7.13 -12.25
C ARG A 28 8.33 7.64 -11.09
N LEU A 29 7.33 8.48 -11.36
CA LEU A 29 6.41 8.99 -10.34
C LEU A 29 5.60 7.86 -9.69
N ALA A 30 5.12 6.91 -10.50
CA ALA A 30 4.39 5.76 -10.01
C ALA A 30 5.25 4.89 -9.07
N ALA A 31 6.53 4.67 -9.41
CA ALA A 31 7.46 3.95 -8.55
C ALA A 31 7.70 4.67 -7.21
N GLN A 32 7.87 6.00 -7.24
CA GLN A 32 8.03 6.80 -6.01
C GLN A 32 6.78 6.77 -5.13
N ALA A 33 5.59 6.91 -5.74
CA ALA A 33 4.32 6.84 -5.04
C ALA A 33 4.10 5.48 -4.37
N ALA A 34 4.48 4.39 -5.04
CA ALA A 34 4.42 3.06 -4.48
C ALA A 34 5.30 2.91 -3.23
N VAL A 35 6.55 3.36 -3.29
CA VAL A 35 7.48 3.30 -2.14
C VAL A 35 6.94 4.14 -0.97
N ALA A 36 6.39 5.32 -1.25
CA ALA A 36 5.81 6.18 -0.22
C ALA A 36 4.57 5.53 0.43
N ALA A 37 3.72 4.87 -0.36
CA ALA A 37 2.55 4.16 0.15
C ALA A 37 2.93 2.97 1.04
N ASP A 38 3.93 2.18 0.63
CA ASP A 38 4.44 1.07 1.44
C ASP A 38 5.03 1.57 2.76
N ALA A 39 5.78 2.68 2.73
CA ALA A 39 6.32 3.30 3.94
C ALA A 39 5.21 3.82 4.87
N ALA A 40 4.19 4.49 4.33
CA ALA A 40 3.05 4.98 5.11
C ALA A 40 2.24 3.85 5.72
N ALA A 41 2.00 2.77 4.96
CA ALA A 41 1.32 1.58 5.46
C ALA A 41 2.09 0.93 6.62
N LEU A 42 3.42 0.83 6.49
CA LEU A 42 4.26 0.30 7.56
C LEU A 42 4.22 1.16 8.83
N THR A 43 4.29 2.48 8.69
CA THR A 43 4.16 3.41 9.82
C THR A 43 2.81 3.24 10.52
N PHE A 44 1.72 3.21 9.76
CA PHE A 44 0.38 3.03 10.31
C PHE A 44 0.22 1.70 11.07
N LEU A 45 0.77 0.60 10.54
CA LEU A 45 0.73 -0.69 11.22
C LEU A 45 1.55 -0.72 12.51
N ARG A 46 2.68 -0.02 12.54
CA ARG A 46 3.51 0.13 13.75
C ARG A 46 2.78 0.91 14.83
N GLU A 47 2.13 2.00 14.47
CA GLU A 47 1.41 2.87 15.41
C GLU A 47 0.16 2.19 15.99
N ARG A 48 -0.52 1.32 15.22
CA ARG A 48 -1.72 0.61 15.71
C ARG A 48 -1.43 -0.59 16.61
N GLY A 49 -0.19 -1.06 16.69
CA GLY A 49 0.18 -2.25 17.44
C GLY A 49 -0.51 -3.53 16.95
N PRO A 50 -0.06 -4.72 17.39
CA PRO A 50 -0.82 -5.95 17.18
C PRO A 50 -2.18 -5.78 17.86
N ARG A 51 -3.27 -6.01 17.12
CA ARG A 51 -4.61 -6.12 17.72
C ARG A 51 -4.51 -7.22 18.77
N PRO A 52 -4.83 -6.97 20.05
CA PRO A 52 -4.80 -8.03 21.05
C PRO A 52 -5.68 -9.15 20.53
N ALA A 53 -5.12 -10.37 20.48
CA ALA A 53 -5.89 -11.55 20.14
C ALA A 53 -7.12 -11.58 21.07
N PRO A 54 -8.32 -11.88 20.56
CA PRO A 54 -9.45 -12.12 21.44
C PRO A 54 -8.99 -13.17 22.44
N ALA A 55 -8.97 -12.81 23.74
CA ALA A 55 -8.62 -13.75 24.79
C ALA A 55 -9.40 -15.03 24.52
N GLU A 56 -8.70 -16.15 24.34
CA GLU A 56 -9.32 -17.45 24.20
C GLU A 56 -10.33 -17.56 25.35
N ARG A 57 -11.62 -17.54 25.02
CA ARG A 57 -12.64 -17.86 25.99
C ARG A 57 -12.38 -19.32 26.34
N ASP A 58 -11.88 -19.54 27.56
CA ASP A 58 -11.87 -20.85 28.20
C ASP A 58 -13.32 -21.37 28.22
N TRP A 59 -13.69 -22.09 27.17
CA TRP A 59 -14.89 -22.93 27.11
C TRP A 59 -14.55 -24.36 27.53
N GLY A 60 -13.58 -24.52 28.44
CA GLY A 60 -13.22 -25.79 29.06
C GLY A 60 -13.99 -26.00 30.35
N GLY A 61 -15.31 -26.16 30.24
CA GLY A 61 -16.10 -26.77 31.30
C GLY A 61 -15.87 -28.27 31.30
N SER A 62 -15.51 -28.83 32.45
CA SER A 62 -15.87 -30.18 32.93
C SER A 62 -15.56 -30.28 34.42
#